data_AF-A0A821IX62-F1
#
_entry.id   AF-A0A821IX62-F1
#
_cell.length_a   1.000
_cell.length_b   1.000
_cell.length_c   1.000
_cell.angle_alpha   90.00
_cell.angle_beta   90.00
_cell.angle_gamma   90.00
#
_symmetry.space_group_name_H-M   'P 1'
#
loop_
_entity.id
_entity.type
_entity.pdbx_description
1 polymer ?
#
loop_
_entity_poly.entity_id
_entity_poly.type
_entity_poly.pdbx_seq_one_letter_code
_entity_poly.pdbx_strand_id
1 'polypeptide(L)'
;PVVSVTTNFPTQKSIADEYTLNREQQAAFMIITSHLDDDSRCRTGDNNGQLIMCIPGCGGTGKSQLIRALSKYFLATKRMQVMRKLAPTGIAAAEIGGMTIHSFLGEQRNSGKPRTIKPGDSKLEREWRLVKYLLIDEMSMVGLTLLAKLNRIICAAKHADPQVPFGGVNVIFFGDYLQYRPVYDAPLHTDFSMPSKKNSGKLLNEKEIQQRVARSLILQINCVVKLTQQMRTEDAQYLQLLERLRNGQCNRDDYELLLTRVVGQPSVGALRASPWNKVGSPFHFH
;
A
#
# COMPACT_ATOMS: atom_id res chain seq x y z
N PRO A 1 -19.50 -40.64 25.50
CA PRO A 1 -19.60 -39.82 24.28
C PRO A 1 -18.47 -38.77 24.24
N VAL A 2 -17.31 -39.17 23.69
CA VAL A 2 -16.20 -38.25 23.43
C VAL A 2 -16.55 -37.47 22.18
N VAL A 3 -17.03 -36.23 22.34
CA VAL A 3 -17.17 -35.31 21.21
C VAL A 3 -15.80 -34.69 20.97
N SER A 4 -14.99 -35.35 20.15
CA SER A 4 -13.79 -34.75 19.57
C SER A 4 -14.25 -33.72 18.53
N VAL A 5 -14.41 -32.46 18.95
CA VAL A 5 -14.48 -31.34 18.02
C VAL A 5 -13.05 -31.06 17.58
N THR A 6 -12.54 -31.82 16.60
CA THR A 6 -11.37 -31.41 15.83
C THR A 6 -11.78 -30.16 15.07
N THR A 7 -11.57 -28.98 15.68
CA THR A 7 -11.60 -27.73 14.93
C THR A 7 -10.41 -27.78 13.97
N ASN A 8 -10.63 -28.34 12.77
CA ASN A 8 -9.66 -28.28 11.68
C ASN A 8 -9.51 -26.82 11.29
N PHE A 9 -8.61 -26.10 11.96
CA PHE A 9 -8.17 -24.80 11.47
C PHE A 9 -7.52 -25.05 10.11
N PRO A 10 -7.95 -24.37 9.04
CA PRO A 10 -7.33 -24.53 7.75
C PRO A 10 -5.85 -24.16 7.87
N THR A 11 -4.99 -25.05 7.38
CA THR A 11 -3.55 -24.81 7.37
C THR A 11 -3.24 -23.62 6.46
N GLN A 12 -2.14 -22.91 6.72
CA GLN A 12 -1.66 -21.82 5.87
C GLN A 12 -1.61 -22.28 4.39
N LYS A 13 -1.15 -23.51 4.16
CA LYS A 13 -1.12 -24.16 2.84
C LYS A 13 -2.50 -24.29 2.20
N SER A 14 -3.51 -24.76 2.95
CA SER A 14 -4.87 -24.92 2.43
C SER A 14 -5.48 -23.61 1.93
N ILE A 15 -5.24 -22.50 2.63
CA ILE A 15 -5.75 -21.18 2.19
C ILE A 15 -4.95 -20.65 1.01
N ALA A 16 -3.64 -20.86 0.99
CA ALA A 16 -2.82 -20.49 -0.15
C ALA A 16 -3.27 -21.20 -1.44
N ASP A 17 -3.63 -22.49 -1.33
CA ASP A 17 -4.15 -23.29 -2.44
C ASP A 17 -5.57 -22.85 -2.83
N GLU A 18 -6.47 -22.59 -1.87
CA GLU A 18 -7.84 -22.06 -2.11
C GLU A 18 -7.83 -20.77 -2.93
N TYR A 19 -6.87 -19.88 -2.65
CA TYR A 19 -6.73 -18.58 -3.33
C TYR A 19 -5.81 -18.62 -4.54
N THR A 20 -5.34 -19.81 -4.94
CA THR A 20 -4.43 -20.06 -6.08
C THR A 20 -3.21 -19.13 -6.09
N LEU A 21 -2.62 -18.93 -4.91
CA LEU A 21 -1.48 -18.04 -4.75
C LEU A 21 -0.27 -18.60 -5.50
N ASN A 22 0.42 -17.76 -6.28
CA ASN A 22 1.68 -18.14 -6.92
C ASN A 22 2.85 -18.17 -5.90
N ARG A 23 4.03 -18.61 -6.31
CA ARG A 23 5.20 -18.77 -5.43
C ARG A 23 5.54 -17.50 -4.61
N GLU A 24 5.49 -16.33 -5.23
CA GLU A 24 5.86 -15.06 -4.58
C GLU A 24 4.76 -14.61 -3.59
N GLN A 25 3.49 -14.76 -3.99
CA GLN A 25 2.33 -14.48 -3.14
C GLN A 25 2.29 -15.44 -1.94
N GLN A 26 2.58 -16.73 -2.16
CA GLN A 26 2.70 -17.72 -1.10
C GLN A 26 3.83 -17.37 -0.13
N ALA A 27 5.00 -16.97 -0.64
CA ALA A 27 6.10 -16.55 0.22
C ALA A 27 5.70 -15.38 1.12
N ALA A 28 5.09 -14.33 0.56
CA ALA A 28 4.57 -13.20 1.34
C ALA A 28 3.49 -13.63 2.35
N PHE A 29 2.55 -14.47 1.93
CA PHE A 29 1.49 -15.01 2.78
C PHE A 29 2.07 -15.79 3.97
N MET A 30 3.01 -16.68 3.73
CA MET A 30 3.65 -17.51 4.76
C MET A 30 4.45 -16.64 5.73
N ILE A 31 5.23 -15.67 5.25
CA ILE A 31 5.98 -14.74 6.13
C ILE A 31 5.03 -14.04 7.11
N ILE A 32 3.92 -13.49 6.61
CA ILE A 32 2.97 -12.73 7.45
C ILE A 32 2.24 -13.65 8.43
N THR A 33 1.81 -14.82 7.97
CA THR A 33 1.04 -15.77 8.80
C THR A 33 1.90 -16.48 9.84
N SER A 34 3.11 -16.92 9.48
CA SER A 34 4.07 -17.44 10.46
C SER A 34 4.48 -16.39 11.49
N HIS A 35 4.67 -15.13 11.07
CA HIS A 35 4.90 -14.03 12.02
C HIS A 35 3.73 -13.81 12.97
N LEU A 36 2.49 -14.00 12.50
CA LEU A 36 1.30 -13.88 13.34
C LEU A 36 1.19 -15.01 14.36
N ASP A 37 1.60 -16.22 13.97
CA ASP A 37 1.50 -17.42 14.79
C ASP A 37 2.62 -17.52 15.83
N ASP A 38 3.79 -16.93 15.56
CA ASP A 38 4.91 -16.84 16.51
C ASP A 38 4.63 -15.80 17.62
N ASP A 39 3.81 -16.19 18.60
CA ASP A 39 3.40 -15.36 19.76
C ASP A 39 4.57 -15.01 20.71
N SER A 40 5.71 -15.69 20.60
CA SER A 40 6.89 -15.53 21.47
C SER A 40 7.65 -14.21 21.24
N ARG A 41 7.65 -13.67 20.02
CA ARG A 41 8.34 -12.41 19.68
C ARG A 41 7.59 -11.16 20.15
N CYS A 42 6.30 -11.28 20.47
CA CYS A 42 5.45 -10.18 20.92
C CYS A 42 5.53 -9.92 22.44
N ARG A 43 6.28 -10.71 23.22
CA ARG A 43 6.31 -10.66 24.69
C ARG A 43 7.52 -9.95 25.29
N THR A 44 8.60 -9.83 24.56
CA THR A 44 9.80 -9.10 24.99
C THR A 44 9.71 -7.68 24.49
N GLY A 45 9.77 -6.69 25.38
CA GLY A 45 9.70 -5.25 25.07
C GLY A 45 10.87 -4.70 24.24
N ASP A 46 11.56 -5.55 23.48
CA ASP A 46 12.51 -5.16 22.46
C ASP A 46 11.76 -4.98 21.14
N ASN A 47 11.86 -3.77 20.55
CA ASN A 47 11.32 -3.42 19.24
C ASN A 47 11.88 -4.25 18.06
N ASN A 48 12.68 -5.28 18.31
CA ASN A 48 13.40 -6.06 17.29
C ASN A 48 12.50 -7.10 16.57
N GLY A 49 11.21 -7.17 16.91
CA GLY A 49 10.24 -8.10 16.34
C GLY A 49 9.12 -7.49 15.50
N GLN A 50 9.14 -6.17 15.23
CA GLN A 50 8.12 -5.54 14.40
C GLN A 50 8.34 -5.85 12.92
N LEU A 51 7.30 -6.33 12.22
CA LEU A 51 7.33 -6.53 10.78
C LEU A 51 6.85 -5.27 10.05
N ILE A 52 7.76 -4.60 9.34
CA ILE A 52 7.45 -3.52 8.41
C ILE A 52 7.79 -4.02 7.01
N MET A 53 6.79 -4.53 6.32
CA MET A 53 6.95 -5.23 5.05
C MET A 53 6.42 -4.41 3.88
N CYS A 54 7.09 -4.51 2.74
CA CYS A 54 6.61 -3.98 1.47
C CYS A 54 6.44 -5.09 0.42
N ILE A 55 5.29 -5.09 -0.25
CA ILE A 55 4.94 -6.03 -1.33
C ILE A 55 4.69 -5.20 -2.59
N PRO A 56 5.77 -4.81 -3.30
CA PRO A 56 5.65 -4.10 -4.56
C PRO A 56 5.29 -5.06 -5.70
N GLY A 57 4.52 -4.60 -6.67
CA GLY A 57 4.26 -5.35 -7.89
C GLY A 57 3.45 -4.58 -8.91
N CYS A 58 3.63 -4.91 -10.19
CA CYS A 58 2.84 -4.35 -11.30
C CYS A 58 1.32 -4.39 -11.02
N GLY A 59 0.57 -3.54 -11.73
CA GLY A 59 -0.88 -3.71 -11.83
C GLY A 59 -1.20 -5.13 -12.33
N GLY A 60 -2.06 -5.86 -11.61
CA GLY A 60 -2.49 -7.21 -11.97
C GLY A 60 -1.66 -8.39 -11.40
N THR A 61 -0.59 -8.15 -10.63
CA THR A 61 0.20 -9.23 -9.99
C THR A 61 -0.49 -9.92 -8.79
N GLY A 62 -1.79 -9.67 -8.59
CA GLY A 62 -2.59 -10.31 -7.54
C GLY A 62 -2.37 -9.79 -6.11
N LYS A 63 -1.88 -8.56 -5.91
CA LYS A 63 -1.75 -7.93 -4.57
C LYS A 63 -3.05 -7.98 -3.75
N SER A 64 -4.17 -7.56 -4.34
CA SER A 64 -5.47 -7.56 -3.64
C SER A 64 -5.99 -8.99 -3.39
N GLN A 65 -5.65 -9.96 -4.25
CA GLN A 65 -5.94 -11.39 -4.01
C GLN A 65 -5.19 -11.92 -2.77
N LEU A 66 -3.92 -11.54 -2.61
CA LEU A 66 -3.14 -11.85 -1.41
C LEU A 66 -3.75 -11.24 -0.15
N ILE A 67 -4.27 -10.00 -0.20
CA ILE A 67 -4.97 -9.37 0.93
C ILE A 67 -6.25 -10.13 1.30
N ARG A 68 -6.97 -10.68 0.31
CA ARG A 68 -8.15 -11.53 0.55
C ARG A 68 -7.78 -12.86 1.20
N ALA A 69 -6.71 -13.51 0.75
CA ALA A 69 -6.19 -14.72 1.37
C ALA A 69 -5.77 -14.48 2.82
N LEU A 70 -5.07 -13.38 3.10
CA LEU A 70 -4.75 -12.96 4.47
C LEU A 70 -6.01 -12.72 5.30
N SER A 71 -7.01 -12.03 4.75
CA SER A 71 -8.28 -11.82 5.44
C SER A 71 -8.98 -13.15 5.79
N LYS A 72 -8.95 -14.13 4.88
CA LYS A 72 -9.46 -15.48 5.15
C LYS A 72 -8.70 -16.16 6.28
N TYR A 73 -7.37 -16.06 6.30
CA TYR A 73 -6.55 -16.64 7.37
C TYR A 73 -6.90 -16.05 8.73
N PHE A 74 -6.92 -14.71 8.84
CA PHE A 74 -7.27 -14.03 10.09
C PHE A 74 -8.70 -14.36 10.56
N LEU A 75 -9.63 -14.57 9.63
CA LEU A 75 -10.99 -15.02 9.94
C LEU A 75 -11.01 -16.45 10.47
N ALA A 76 -10.35 -17.37 9.77
CA ALA A 76 -10.28 -18.78 10.15
C ALA A 76 -9.63 -18.99 11.52
N THR A 77 -8.60 -18.19 11.86
CA THR A 77 -7.94 -18.21 13.17
C THR A 77 -8.66 -17.38 14.24
N LYS A 78 -9.83 -16.79 13.95
CA LYS A 78 -10.60 -15.93 14.88
C LYS A 78 -9.81 -14.70 15.40
N ARG A 79 -8.98 -14.11 14.52
CA ARG A 79 -8.09 -12.98 14.82
C ARG A 79 -8.40 -11.73 13.99
N MET A 80 -9.55 -11.63 13.33
CA MET A 80 -9.90 -10.47 12.48
C MET A 80 -9.75 -9.11 13.18
N GLN A 81 -10.06 -9.05 14.48
CA GLN A 81 -9.93 -7.85 15.31
C GLN A 81 -8.49 -7.33 15.43
N VAL A 82 -7.48 -8.16 15.14
CA VAL A 82 -6.07 -7.75 15.19
C VAL A 82 -5.58 -7.18 13.85
N MET A 83 -6.40 -7.22 12.79
CA MET A 83 -6.06 -6.72 11.47
C MET A 83 -6.87 -5.47 11.12
N ARG A 84 -6.20 -4.46 10.59
CA ARG A 84 -6.82 -3.29 9.98
C ARG A 84 -6.36 -3.16 8.52
N LYS A 85 -7.28 -2.79 7.63
CA LYS A 85 -7.03 -2.61 6.19
C LYS A 85 -7.38 -1.19 5.79
N LEU A 86 -6.42 -0.48 5.21
CA LEU A 86 -6.58 0.88 4.73
C LEU A 86 -6.18 1.00 3.26
N ALA A 87 -6.76 1.96 2.57
CA ALA A 87 -6.35 2.37 1.22
C ALA A 87 -6.57 3.89 1.04
N PRO A 88 -5.89 4.55 0.09
CA PRO A 88 -6.07 5.99 -0.15
C PRO A 88 -7.38 6.34 -0.85
N THR A 89 -7.97 5.43 -1.64
CA THR A 89 -9.21 5.67 -2.40
C THR A 89 -10.36 4.79 -1.92
N GLY A 90 -11.60 5.26 -2.11
CA GLY A 90 -12.80 4.51 -1.74
C GLY A 90 -12.95 3.17 -2.47
N ILE A 91 -12.62 3.15 -3.76
CA ILE A 91 -12.69 1.93 -4.59
C ILE A 91 -11.67 0.90 -4.10
N ALA A 92 -10.41 1.31 -3.88
CA ALA A 92 -9.38 0.39 -3.38
C ALA A 92 -9.70 -0.11 -1.96
N ALA A 93 -10.25 0.76 -1.10
CA ALA A 93 -10.69 0.37 0.23
C ALA A 93 -11.82 -0.67 0.18
N ALA A 94 -12.81 -0.47 -0.70
CA ALA A 94 -13.90 -1.43 -0.88
C ALA A 94 -13.41 -2.78 -1.42
N GLU A 95 -12.48 -2.77 -2.38
CA GLU A 95 -11.93 -3.98 -3.02
C GLU A 95 -11.28 -4.95 -2.02
N ILE A 96 -10.61 -4.39 -1.00
CA ILE A 96 -9.98 -5.16 0.06
C ILE A 96 -10.87 -5.32 1.30
N GLY A 97 -12.10 -4.81 1.31
CA GLY A 97 -12.99 -4.80 2.46
C GLY A 97 -12.42 -4.04 3.67
N GLY A 98 -11.80 -2.89 3.41
CA GLY A 98 -11.21 -1.98 4.38
C GLY A 98 -11.92 -0.62 4.39
N MET A 99 -11.20 0.43 4.80
CA MET A 99 -11.69 1.81 4.78
C MET A 99 -10.62 2.75 4.23
N THR A 100 -11.01 3.97 3.85
CA THR A 100 -10.01 4.93 3.39
C THR A 100 -9.15 5.46 4.54
N ILE A 101 -7.89 5.81 4.28
CA ILE A 101 -7.02 6.44 5.29
C ILE A 101 -7.64 7.75 5.80
N HIS A 102 -8.26 8.55 4.93
CA HIS A 102 -8.94 9.78 5.33
C HIS A 102 -10.17 9.53 6.20
N SER A 103 -10.99 8.52 5.86
CA SER A 103 -12.10 8.07 6.72
C SER A 103 -11.59 7.62 8.09
N PHE A 104 -10.46 6.89 8.11
CA PHE A 104 -9.81 6.47 9.34
C PHE A 104 -9.34 7.66 10.18
N LEU A 105 -8.75 8.69 9.58
CA LEU A 105 -8.29 9.91 10.27
C LEU A 105 -9.44 10.86 10.67
N GLY A 106 -10.68 10.55 10.28
CA GLY A 106 -11.86 11.39 10.53
C GLY A 106 -11.95 12.64 9.64
N GLU A 107 -11.19 12.68 8.53
CA GLU A 107 -11.12 13.78 7.56
C GLU A 107 -12.26 13.70 6.50
N GLN A 108 -13.49 13.40 6.92
CA GLN A 108 -14.68 13.37 6.04
C GLN A 108 -15.05 14.80 5.62
N ARG A 109 -14.96 15.13 4.32
CA ARG A 109 -15.30 16.47 3.78
C ARG A 109 -16.80 16.79 3.82
N ASN A 110 -17.68 15.78 3.92
CA ASN A 110 -19.13 15.94 3.75
C ASN A 110 -19.95 15.86 5.06
N SER A 111 -19.34 15.61 6.22
CA SER A 111 -20.03 15.72 7.51
C SER A 111 -19.76 17.09 8.10
N GLY A 112 -20.79 17.89 8.36
CA GLY A 112 -20.72 19.31 8.77
C GLY A 112 -19.89 19.66 10.02
N LYS A 113 -19.19 18.69 10.62
CA LYS A 113 -18.05 18.90 11.53
C LYS A 113 -17.00 17.82 11.24
N PRO A 114 -15.81 18.14 10.72
CA PRO A 114 -14.73 17.16 10.59
C PRO A 114 -14.34 16.69 12.00
N ARG A 115 -14.52 15.39 12.31
CA ARG A 115 -14.03 14.82 13.56
C ARG A 115 -12.53 14.64 13.39
N THR A 116 -11.76 15.68 13.73
CA THR A 116 -10.31 15.54 13.82
C THR A 116 -10.02 14.61 14.99
N ILE A 117 -9.60 13.39 14.69
CA ILE A 117 -9.15 12.45 15.71
C ILE A 117 -7.93 13.08 16.38
N LYS A 118 -8.01 13.26 17.70
CA LYS A 118 -6.93 13.80 18.52
C LYS A 118 -6.26 12.65 19.27
N PRO A 119 -4.95 12.76 19.57
CA PRO A 119 -4.32 11.91 20.57
C PRO A 119 -5.15 11.91 21.87
N GLY A 120 -5.42 10.74 22.46
CA GLY A 120 -6.28 10.60 23.64
C GLY A 120 -7.76 10.30 23.36
N ASP A 121 -8.17 10.05 22.11
CA ASP A 121 -9.55 9.65 21.79
C ASP A 121 -9.80 8.22 22.28
N SER A 122 -10.52 8.07 23.41
CA SER A 122 -10.78 6.78 24.04
C SER A 122 -11.52 5.77 23.13
N LYS A 123 -12.26 6.25 22.12
CA LYS A 123 -12.89 5.36 21.13
C LYS A 123 -11.83 4.76 20.22
N LEU A 124 -10.92 5.59 19.71
CA LEU A 124 -9.81 5.14 18.86
C LEU A 124 -8.90 4.17 19.63
N GLU A 125 -8.53 4.51 20.86
CA GLU A 125 -7.70 3.66 21.73
C GLU A 125 -8.34 2.29 21.91
N ARG A 126 -9.66 2.23 22.17
CA ARG A 126 -10.39 0.97 22.30
C ARG A 126 -10.40 0.16 20.99
N GLU A 127 -10.62 0.82 19.85
CA GLU A 127 -10.65 0.17 18.54
C GLU A 127 -9.28 -0.33 18.09
N TRP A 128 -8.20 0.35 18.50
CA TRP A 128 -6.83 0.02 18.11
C TRP A 128 -6.08 -0.80 19.15
N ARG A 129 -6.60 -0.95 20.37
CA ARG A 129 -5.99 -1.75 21.44
C ARG A 129 -5.56 -3.13 20.94
N LEU A 130 -6.44 -3.82 20.21
CA LEU A 130 -6.19 -5.18 19.72
C LEU A 130 -5.48 -5.24 18.35
N VAL A 131 -5.42 -4.14 17.60
CA VAL A 131 -4.84 -4.13 16.25
C VAL A 131 -3.34 -4.39 16.33
N LYS A 132 -2.87 -5.48 15.70
CA LYS A 132 -1.46 -5.85 15.60
C LYS A 132 -0.91 -5.72 14.17
N TYR A 133 -1.79 -5.76 13.16
CA TYR A 133 -1.44 -5.68 11.75
C TYR A 133 -2.22 -4.59 11.05
N LEU A 134 -1.51 -3.78 10.26
CA LEU A 134 -2.05 -2.75 9.40
C LEU A 134 -1.63 -3.03 7.95
N LEU A 135 -2.60 -3.33 7.10
CA LEU A 135 -2.41 -3.53 5.67
C LEU A 135 -2.80 -2.23 4.96
N ILE A 136 -1.90 -1.69 4.14
CA ILE A 136 -2.15 -0.47 3.35
C ILE A 136 -2.00 -0.83 1.87
N ASP A 137 -3.11 -0.79 1.13
CA ASP A 137 -3.11 -0.98 -0.32
C ASP A 137 -2.95 0.36 -1.06
N GLU A 138 -2.52 0.29 -2.32
CA GLU A 138 -2.21 1.43 -3.19
C GLU A 138 -1.25 2.46 -2.56
N MET A 139 -0.18 1.95 -1.95
CA MET A 139 0.81 2.77 -1.23
C MET A 139 1.46 3.87 -2.08
N SER A 140 1.47 3.75 -3.41
CA SER A 140 2.02 4.79 -4.30
C SER A 140 1.27 6.11 -4.23
N MET A 141 -0.02 6.07 -3.90
CA MET A 141 -0.89 7.24 -3.74
C MET A 141 -0.83 7.82 -2.32
N VAL A 142 -0.15 7.16 -1.38
CA VAL A 142 0.04 7.66 -0.02
C VAL A 142 1.23 8.61 0.00
N GLY A 143 0.99 9.86 0.38
CA GLY A 143 2.05 10.85 0.52
C GLY A 143 2.70 10.85 1.91
N LEU A 144 3.86 11.48 2.01
CA LEU A 144 4.62 11.56 3.26
C LEU A 144 3.87 12.31 4.37
N THR A 145 3.12 13.36 4.05
CA THR A 145 2.34 14.09 5.06
C THR A 145 1.21 13.22 5.59
N LEU A 146 0.52 12.50 4.71
CA LEU A 146 -0.55 11.57 5.11
C LEU A 146 -0.01 10.44 5.99
N LEU A 147 1.14 9.86 5.63
CA LEU A 147 1.78 8.80 6.40
C LEU A 147 2.24 9.29 7.79
N ALA A 148 2.80 10.50 7.88
CA ALA A 148 3.21 11.09 9.16
C ALA A 148 2.03 11.26 10.11
N LYS A 149 0.90 11.76 9.58
CA LYS A 149 -0.36 11.89 10.35
C LYS A 149 -0.85 10.52 10.82
N LEU A 150 -0.87 9.53 9.91
CA LEU A 150 -1.28 8.16 10.22
C LEU A 150 -0.43 7.59 11.36
N ASN A 151 0.90 7.70 11.28
CA ASN A 151 1.82 7.28 12.34
C ASN A 151 1.49 7.93 13.68
N ARG A 152 1.36 9.26 13.71
CA ARG A 152 1.06 10.01 14.94
C ARG A 152 -0.23 9.53 15.62
N ILE A 153 -1.28 9.30 14.83
CA ILE A 153 -2.57 8.83 15.36
C ILE A 153 -2.46 7.40 15.89
N ILE A 154 -1.73 6.52 15.20
CA ILE A 154 -1.52 5.14 15.66
C ILE A 154 -0.68 5.10 16.94
N CYS A 155 0.45 5.83 17.01
CA CYS A 155 1.27 5.92 18.22
C CYS A 155 0.44 6.40 19.42
N ALA A 156 -0.38 7.44 19.21
CA ALA A 156 -1.27 7.93 20.25
C ALA A 156 -2.30 6.88 20.68
N ALA A 157 -2.95 6.19 19.74
CA ALA A 157 -3.92 5.13 20.03
C ALA A 157 -3.31 3.92 20.77
N LYS A 158 -2.00 3.72 20.61
CA LYS A 158 -1.23 2.65 21.25
C LYS A 158 -0.55 3.07 22.55
N HIS A 159 -0.64 4.35 22.94
CA HIS A 159 0.14 4.93 24.02
C HIS A 159 1.65 4.65 23.89
N ALA A 160 2.13 4.61 22.65
CA ALA A 160 3.52 4.32 22.33
C ALA A 160 4.32 5.62 22.15
N ASP A 161 5.63 5.53 22.37
CA ASP A 161 6.54 6.65 22.10
C ASP A 161 6.46 7.03 20.60
N PRO A 162 6.37 8.33 20.25
CA PRO A 162 6.39 8.81 18.87
C PRO A 162 7.55 8.31 18.01
N GLN A 163 8.67 7.91 18.61
CA GLN A 163 9.83 7.32 17.94
C GLN A 163 9.63 5.86 17.52
N VAL A 164 8.66 5.15 18.13
CA VAL A 164 8.34 3.78 17.74
C VAL A 164 7.47 3.82 16.48
N PRO A 165 7.94 3.28 15.34
CA PRO A 165 7.18 3.27 14.10
C PRO A 165 5.80 2.66 14.30
N PHE A 166 4.77 3.39 13.91
CA PHE A 166 3.37 2.97 13.97
C PHE A 166 2.97 2.41 15.35
N GLY A 167 3.59 2.91 16.43
CA GLY A 167 3.35 2.42 17.79
C GLY A 167 3.56 0.91 17.97
N GLY A 168 4.48 0.32 17.22
CA GLY A 168 4.81 -1.11 17.25
C GLY A 168 3.84 -2.01 16.46
N VAL A 169 2.87 -1.43 15.74
CA VAL A 169 1.97 -2.18 14.85
C VAL A 169 2.75 -2.71 13.65
N ASN A 170 2.57 -3.97 13.29
CA ASN A 170 3.15 -4.53 12.08
C ASN A 170 2.47 -3.92 10.86
N VAL A 171 3.24 -3.38 9.92
CA VAL A 171 2.69 -2.68 8.74
C VAL A 171 3.10 -3.37 7.46
N ILE A 172 2.11 -3.71 6.63
CA ILE A 172 2.31 -4.35 5.34
C ILE A 172 1.81 -3.41 4.24
N PHE A 173 2.74 -2.92 3.43
CA PHE A 173 2.45 -2.02 2.31
C PHE A 173 2.29 -2.82 1.02
N PHE A 174 1.22 -2.56 0.27
CA PHE A 174 0.98 -3.10 -1.07
C PHE A 174 0.90 -1.93 -2.05
N GLY A 175 1.48 -2.07 -3.23
CA GLY A 175 1.34 -1.04 -4.26
C GLY A 175 2.33 -1.15 -5.40
N ASP A 176 2.33 -0.12 -6.24
CA ASP A 176 3.23 0.03 -7.37
C ASP A 176 3.67 1.50 -7.49
N TYR A 177 4.91 1.80 -7.12
CA TYR A 177 5.43 3.17 -7.14
C TYR A 177 5.45 3.82 -8.53
N LEU A 178 5.32 3.04 -9.61
CA LEU A 178 5.27 3.53 -10.99
C LEU A 178 3.85 3.84 -11.49
N GLN A 179 2.81 3.60 -10.67
CA GLN A 179 1.45 4.01 -10.99
C GLN A 179 1.22 5.49 -10.59
N TYR A 180 0.16 5.78 -9.84
CA TYR A 180 -0.19 7.13 -9.47
C TYR A 180 0.63 7.62 -8.29
N ARG A 181 1.17 8.84 -8.42
CA ARG A 181 1.78 9.62 -7.33
C ARG A 181 0.70 10.17 -6.39
N PRO A 182 1.04 10.52 -5.13
CA PRO A 182 0.11 11.17 -4.24
C PRO A 182 -0.32 12.54 -4.79
N VAL A 183 -1.59 12.89 -4.54
CA VAL A 183 -2.16 14.16 -4.98
C VAL A 183 -1.90 15.24 -3.93
N TYR A 184 -1.28 16.36 -4.33
CA TYR A 184 -0.91 17.49 -3.47
C TYR A 184 0.00 17.14 -2.26
N ASP A 185 0.69 16.01 -2.29
CA ASP A 185 1.64 15.59 -1.25
C ASP A 185 2.93 15.03 -1.88
N ALA A 186 3.99 14.91 -1.08
CA ALA A 186 5.28 14.41 -1.52
C ALA A 186 5.27 12.86 -1.59
N PRO A 187 5.79 12.25 -2.68
CA PRO A 187 5.94 10.80 -2.76
C PRO A 187 6.81 10.20 -1.65
N LEU A 188 6.59 8.93 -1.32
CA LEU A 188 7.33 8.24 -0.25
C LEU A 188 8.83 8.07 -0.53
N HIS A 189 9.21 8.05 -1.81
CA HIS A 189 10.59 7.98 -2.26
C HIS A 189 11.25 9.36 -2.40
N THR A 190 10.63 10.42 -1.88
CA THR A 190 11.24 11.76 -1.89
C THR A 190 12.58 11.73 -1.15
N ASP A 191 13.60 12.30 -1.78
CA ASP A 191 14.94 12.41 -1.21
C ASP A 191 15.11 13.78 -0.52
N PHE A 192 15.49 13.74 0.76
CA PHE A 192 15.77 14.93 1.58
C PHE A 192 17.27 15.16 1.81
N SER A 193 18.14 14.34 1.24
CA SER A 193 19.60 14.47 1.32
C SER A 193 20.11 15.69 0.55
N MET A 194 19.43 16.04 -0.54
CA MET A 194 19.82 17.17 -1.38
C MET A 194 19.28 18.48 -0.80
N PRO A 195 20.15 19.42 -0.38
CA PRO A 195 19.69 20.72 0.07
C PRO A 195 19.01 21.44 -1.09
N SER A 196 17.73 21.81 -0.89
CA SER A 196 17.05 22.68 -1.84
C SER A 196 17.81 23.99 -1.93
N LYS A 197 18.34 24.33 -3.13
CA LYS A 197 19.05 25.58 -3.41
C LYS A 197 18.27 26.83 -3.02
N LYS A 198 16.95 26.71 -2.79
CA LYS A 198 16.06 27.80 -2.37
C LYS A 198 15.98 28.05 -0.85
N ASN A 199 16.49 27.13 -0.01
CA ASN A 199 16.25 27.13 1.45
C ASN A 199 17.51 27.04 2.31
N SER A 200 18.72 27.27 1.77
CA SER A 200 19.95 27.29 2.56
C SER A 200 19.89 28.39 3.63
N GLY A 201 19.62 28.01 4.88
CA GLY A 201 19.57 28.91 6.04
C GLY A 201 18.19 29.14 6.68
N LYS A 202 17.10 28.54 6.16
CA LYS A 202 15.76 28.67 6.76
C LYS A 202 15.44 27.48 7.67
N LEU A 203 14.90 27.73 8.87
CA LEU A 203 14.39 26.66 9.74
C LEU A 203 13.36 25.80 9.00
N LEU A 204 13.43 24.49 9.22
CA LEU A 204 12.48 23.53 8.65
C LEU A 204 11.07 23.89 9.16
N ASN A 205 10.10 23.96 8.25
CA ASN A 205 8.71 24.12 8.65
C ASN A 205 8.16 22.79 9.19
N GLU A 206 7.04 22.86 9.93
CA GLU A 206 6.43 21.67 10.55
C GLU A 206 6.10 20.58 9.51
N LYS A 207 5.65 20.98 8.32
CA LYS A 207 5.34 20.06 7.22
C LYS A 207 6.58 19.28 6.77
N GLU A 208 7.72 19.94 6.60
CA GLU A 208 8.97 19.30 6.20
C GLU A 208 9.50 18.35 7.28
N ILE A 209 9.37 18.73 8.56
CA ILE A 209 9.69 17.86 9.69
C ILE A 209 8.82 16.59 9.64
N GLN A 210 7.50 16.74 9.48
CA GLN A 210 6.58 15.60 9.36
C GLN A 210 6.92 14.70 8.17
N GLN A 211 7.25 15.28 7.01
CA GLN A 211 7.63 14.51 5.83
C GLN A 211 8.94 13.74 6.04
N ARG A 212 9.93 14.33 6.73
CA ARG A 212 11.18 13.64 7.08
C ARG A 212 10.94 12.49 8.07
N VAL A 213 10.06 12.68 9.05
CA VAL A 213 9.63 11.60 9.97
C VAL A 213 8.95 10.48 9.18
N ALA A 214 8.01 10.79 8.29
CA ALA A 214 7.41 9.76 7.44
C ALA A 214 8.44 9.05 6.55
N ARG A 215 9.45 9.77 6.06
CA ARG A 215 10.52 9.17 5.27
C ARG A 215 11.34 8.18 6.10
N SER A 216 11.64 8.51 7.36
CA SER A 216 12.35 7.58 8.25
C SER A 216 11.55 6.32 8.51
N LEU A 217 10.21 6.39 8.62
CA LEU A 217 9.35 5.20 8.72
C LEU A 217 9.47 4.28 7.51
N ILE A 218 9.50 4.85 6.30
CA ILE A 218 9.69 4.06 5.06
C ILE A 218 11.08 3.44 4.99
N LEU A 219 12.10 4.10 5.53
CA LEU A 219 13.46 3.56 5.60
C LEU A 219 13.60 2.40 6.60
N GLN A 220 12.62 2.20 7.49
CA GLN A 220 12.58 1.10 8.44
C GLN A 220 11.89 -0.17 7.90
N ILE A 221 11.51 -0.19 6.61
CA ILE A 221 11.06 -1.41 5.95
C ILE A 221 12.15 -2.48 6.08
N ASN A 222 11.82 -3.61 6.71
CA ASN A 222 12.75 -4.69 7.02
C ASN A 222 12.48 -5.99 6.24
N CYS A 223 11.38 -6.04 5.46
CA CYS A 223 11.07 -7.16 4.60
C CYS A 223 10.47 -6.68 3.27
N VAL A 224 10.95 -7.22 2.14
CA VAL A 224 10.41 -6.91 0.82
C VAL A 224 10.17 -8.20 0.05
N VAL A 225 8.94 -8.39 -0.45
CA VAL A 225 8.61 -9.49 -1.37
C VAL A 225 8.00 -8.89 -2.63
N LYS A 226 8.76 -8.90 -3.73
CA LYS A 226 8.32 -8.36 -5.01
C LYS A 226 7.45 -9.39 -5.73
N LEU A 227 6.26 -8.97 -6.18
CA LEU A 227 5.41 -9.75 -7.06
C LEU A 227 5.71 -9.36 -8.52
N THR A 228 6.19 -10.33 -9.30
CA THR A 228 6.62 -10.16 -10.69
C THR A 228 5.67 -10.83 -11.68
N GLN A 229 5.05 -11.95 -11.29
CA GLN A 229 4.17 -12.69 -12.18
C GLN A 229 2.85 -11.95 -12.43
N GLN A 230 2.49 -11.79 -13.70
CA GLN A 230 1.23 -11.18 -14.11
C GLN A 230 0.09 -12.20 -14.03
N MET A 231 -0.99 -11.84 -13.34
CA MET A 231 -2.14 -12.73 -13.08
C MET A 231 -3.43 -12.25 -13.75
N ARG A 232 -3.45 -11.01 -14.29
CA ARG A 232 -4.63 -10.42 -14.92
C ARG A 232 -4.73 -10.71 -16.41
N THR A 233 -3.58 -10.80 -17.10
CA THR A 233 -3.52 -10.90 -18.55
C THR A 233 -2.53 -11.97 -18.96
N GLU A 234 -2.92 -12.80 -19.93
CA GLU A 234 -2.08 -13.87 -20.51
C GLU A 234 -1.54 -13.50 -21.90
N ASP A 235 -2.12 -12.50 -22.58
CA ASP A 235 -1.70 -12.04 -23.91
C ASP A 235 -0.29 -11.44 -23.88
N ALA A 236 0.68 -12.17 -24.45
CA ALA A 236 2.09 -11.79 -24.47
C ALA A 236 2.35 -10.43 -25.14
N GLN A 237 1.64 -10.09 -26.22
CA GLN A 237 1.82 -8.82 -26.93
C GLN A 237 1.33 -7.66 -26.06
N TYR A 238 0.19 -7.83 -25.40
CA TYR A 238 -0.34 -6.82 -24.49
C TYR A 238 0.50 -6.67 -23.21
N LEU A 239 1.06 -7.77 -22.70
CA LEU A 239 1.97 -7.74 -21.54
C LEU A 239 3.22 -6.91 -21.82
N GLN A 240 3.85 -7.13 -22.98
CA GLN A 240 5.03 -6.36 -23.38
C GLN A 240 4.71 -4.87 -23.53
N LEU A 241 3.54 -4.54 -24.10
CA LEU A 241 3.06 -3.16 -24.18
C LEU A 241 2.91 -2.54 -22.79
N LEU A 242 2.28 -3.23 -21.84
CA LEU A 242 2.08 -2.73 -20.48
C LEU A 242 3.39 -2.54 -19.72
N GLU A 243 4.37 -3.43 -19.93
CA GLU A 243 5.69 -3.32 -19.33
C GLU A 243 6.45 -2.11 -19.88
N ARG A 244 6.48 -1.93 -21.21
CA ARG A 244 7.06 -0.73 -21.84
C ARG A 244 6.37 0.54 -21.37
N LEU A 245 5.04 0.54 -21.31
CA LEU A 245 4.25 1.67 -20.82
C LEU A 245 4.60 2.03 -19.38
N ARG A 246 4.70 1.04 -18.49
CA ARG A 246 5.07 1.25 -17.09
C ARG A 246 6.47 1.87 -16.92
N ASN A 247 7.40 1.54 -17.81
CA ASN A 247 8.78 2.04 -17.79
C ASN A 247 8.99 3.30 -18.64
N GLY A 248 7.96 3.80 -19.33
CA GLY A 248 8.08 4.95 -20.24
C GLY A 248 8.87 4.64 -21.52
N GLN A 249 8.90 3.38 -21.96
CA GLN A 249 9.68 2.88 -23.10
C GLN A 249 8.77 2.47 -24.28
N CYS A 250 7.59 3.10 -24.42
CA CYS A 250 6.66 2.78 -25.51
C CYS A 250 7.30 3.00 -26.88
N ASN A 251 7.04 2.07 -27.79
CA ASN A 251 7.49 2.15 -29.17
C ASN A 251 6.30 2.41 -30.13
N ARG A 252 6.59 2.45 -31.44
CA ARG A 252 5.56 2.69 -32.46
C ARG A 252 4.54 1.55 -32.55
N ASP A 253 4.99 0.30 -32.41
CA ASP A 253 4.13 -0.87 -32.44
C ASP A 253 3.09 -0.84 -31.31
N ASP A 254 3.48 -0.33 -30.12
CA ASP A 254 2.57 -0.14 -29.00
C ASP A 254 1.46 0.87 -29.33
N TYR A 255 1.82 1.97 -29.98
CA TYR A 255 0.87 3.00 -30.41
C TYR A 255 -0.10 2.44 -31.46
N GLU A 256 0.41 1.75 -32.47
CA GLU A 256 -0.40 1.14 -33.52
C GLU A 256 -1.34 0.08 -32.95
N LEU A 257 -0.88 -0.73 -31.98
CA LEU A 257 -1.72 -1.70 -31.26
C LEU A 257 -2.85 -1.03 -30.47
N LEU A 258 -2.58 0.11 -29.80
CA LEU A 258 -3.62 0.84 -29.07
C LEU A 258 -4.66 1.48 -30.02
N LEU A 259 -4.23 1.94 -31.21
CA LEU A 259 -5.14 2.47 -32.22
C LEU A 259 -6.17 1.44 -32.68
N THR A 260 -5.79 0.15 -32.78
CA THR A 260 -6.75 -0.90 -33.16
C THR A 260 -7.85 -1.13 -32.10
N ARG A 261 -7.71 -0.53 -30.91
CA ARG A 261 -8.66 -0.68 -29.79
C ARG A 261 -9.56 0.55 -29.60
N VAL A 262 -9.45 1.57 -30.46
CA VAL A 262 -10.35 2.73 -30.46
C VAL A 262 -11.67 2.31 -31.12
N VAL A 263 -12.76 2.30 -30.34
CA VAL A 263 -14.11 2.02 -30.82
C VAL A 263 -14.82 3.35 -31.11
N GLY A 264 -15.13 3.63 -32.38
CA GLY A 264 -15.78 4.88 -32.83
C GLY A 264 -15.14 5.50 -34.07
N GLN A 265 -15.58 6.71 -34.47
CA GLN A 265 -15.00 7.38 -35.64
C GLN A 265 -13.52 7.75 -35.42
N PRO A 266 -12.62 7.39 -36.35
CA PRO A 266 -11.19 7.60 -36.24
C PRO A 266 -10.84 9.04 -36.67
N SER A 267 -11.25 10.03 -35.90
CA SER A 267 -10.71 11.39 -36.00
C SER A 267 -9.71 11.65 -34.87
N VAL A 268 -8.91 10.64 -34.51
CA VAL A 268 -7.73 10.88 -33.68
C VAL A 268 -6.72 11.59 -34.58
N GLY A 269 -6.68 12.92 -34.48
CA GLY A 269 -5.66 13.72 -35.17
C GLY A 269 -4.28 13.11 -34.92
N ALA A 270 -3.43 13.09 -35.94
CA ALA A 270 -2.07 12.55 -35.86
C ALA A 270 -1.38 13.03 -34.57
N LEU A 271 -0.42 12.27 -34.02
CA LEU A 271 0.38 12.70 -32.86
C LEU A 271 1.04 14.08 -33.04
N ARG A 272 1.14 14.56 -34.29
CA ARG A 272 1.62 15.90 -34.69
C ARG A 272 0.55 17.01 -34.64
N ALA A 273 -0.70 16.68 -34.34
CA ALA A 273 -1.82 17.60 -34.22
C ALA A 273 -2.13 17.92 -32.75
N SER A 274 -2.78 19.06 -32.50
CA SER A 274 -3.21 19.47 -31.15
C SER A 274 -4.28 18.52 -30.59
N PRO A 275 -4.25 18.16 -29.30
CA PRO A 275 -3.37 18.67 -28.23
C PRO A 275 -2.02 17.95 -28.09
N TRP A 276 -1.79 16.87 -28.85
CA TRP A 276 -0.61 16.00 -28.73
C TRP A 276 0.70 16.72 -29.08
N ASN A 277 0.68 17.63 -30.04
CA ASN A 277 1.84 18.47 -30.38
C ASN A 277 2.24 19.50 -29.32
N LYS A 278 1.38 19.74 -28.30
CA LYS A 278 1.67 20.63 -27.16
C LYS A 278 2.27 19.89 -25.98
N VAL A 279 2.15 18.56 -25.96
CA VAL A 279 2.84 17.70 -24.99
C VAL A 279 4.27 17.58 -25.51
N GLY A 280 5.15 18.50 -25.09
CA GLY A 280 6.53 18.58 -25.57
C GLY A 280 7.21 17.20 -25.60
N SER A 281 7.88 16.90 -26.72
CA SER A 281 8.51 15.61 -27.00
C SER A 281 9.29 15.06 -25.78
N PRO A 282 8.89 13.93 -25.19
CA PRO A 282 9.77 13.13 -24.36
C PRO A 282 10.64 12.18 -25.19
N PHE A 283 10.34 12.02 -26.48
CA PHE A 283 10.93 11.00 -27.34
C PHE A 283 11.95 11.62 -28.29
N HIS A 284 13.17 11.80 -27.79
CA HIS A 284 14.33 11.73 -28.67
C HIS A 284 14.58 10.25 -28.99
N PHE A 285 14.01 9.78 -30.10
CA PHE A 285 14.50 8.58 -30.74
C PHE A 285 15.90 8.89 -31.28
N HIS A 286 16.92 8.30 -30.67
CA HIS A 286 18.23 8.09 -31.29
C HIS A 286 18.26 6.69 -31.88
#